data_AF-A0A423H3E7-F1
#
_entry.id   AF-A0A423H3E7-F1
#
_cell.length_a   1.000
_cell.length_b   1.000
_cell.length_c   1.000
_cell.angle_alpha   90.00
_cell.angle_beta   90.00
_cell.angle_gamma   90.00
#
_symmetry.space_group_name_H-M   'P 1'
#
loop_
_entity.id
_entity.type
_entity.pdbx_description
1 polymer ?
#
loop_
_entity_poly.entity_id
_entity_poly.type
_entity_poly.pdbx_seq_one_letter_code
_entity_poly.pdbx_strand_id
1 'polypeptide(L)'
;MTLPNFDHLNPEQLRALAAQLIQRVETLDQQVETMGKKINRDQTVIEKLTHEIAQLKRFKFAKRSEQMNPEHASLLNDLIDTDIAWICDDCETLIQAPVPAQIIDKGIPTAWLLAH
;
A
#
# COMPACT_ATOMS: atom_id res chain seq x y z
N MET A 1 -5.99 -25.94 -25.75
CA MET A 1 -5.57 -25.92 -24.32
C MET A 1 -6.14 -27.17 -23.68
N THR A 2 -5.29 -28.14 -23.38
CA THR A 2 -5.68 -29.35 -22.67
C THR A 2 -5.81 -29.00 -21.20
N LEU A 3 -7.03 -29.04 -20.68
CA LEU A 3 -7.32 -29.08 -19.24
C LEU A 3 -6.33 -30.09 -18.60
N PRO A 4 -5.70 -29.79 -17.44
CA PRO A 4 -4.88 -30.79 -16.76
C PRO A 4 -5.72 -32.06 -16.64
N ASN A 5 -5.27 -33.13 -17.29
CA ASN A 5 -6.09 -34.33 -17.40
C ASN A 5 -6.08 -35.04 -16.04
N PHE A 6 -7.07 -34.72 -15.21
CA PHE A 6 -7.22 -35.23 -13.84
C PHE A 6 -7.60 -36.71 -13.80
N ASP A 7 -7.99 -37.30 -14.94
CA ASP A 7 -8.49 -38.67 -15.03
C ASP A 7 -7.38 -39.73 -14.83
N HIS A 8 -6.11 -39.30 -14.86
CA HIS A 8 -4.95 -40.19 -14.69
C HIS A 8 -4.31 -40.12 -13.29
N LEU A 9 -4.87 -39.35 -12.36
CA LEU A 9 -4.30 -39.18 -11.03
C LEU A 9 -4.69 -40.32 -10.10
N ASN A 10 -3.68 -41.02 -9.58
CA ASN A 10 -3.82 -41.97 -8.49
C ASN A 10 -4.36 -41.25 -7.22
N PRO A 11 -5.20 -41.89 -6.38
CA PRO A 11 -5.72 -41.32 -5.13
C PRO A 11 -4.64 -40.72 -4.19
N GLU A 12 -3.41 -41.21 -4.23
CA GLU A 12 -2.26 -40.68 -3.51
C GLU A 12 -1.75 -39.36 -4.10
N GLN A 13 -1.69 -39.24 -5.43
CA GLN A 13 -1.34 -37.99 -6.12
C GLN A 13 -2.40 -36.91 -5.89
N LEU A 14 -3.67 -37.30 -5.86
CA LEU A 14 -4.77 -36.38 -5.54
C LEU A 14 -4.65 -35.86 -4.10
N ARG A 15 -4.33 -36.72 -3.12
CA ARG A 15 -4.07 -36.30 -1.73
C ARG A 15 -2.85 -35.38 -1.63
N ALA A 16 -1.77 -35.69 -2.33
CA ALA A 16 -0.57 -34.85 -2.35
C ALA A 16 -0.85 -33.46 -2.95
N LEU A 17 -1.63 -33.39 -4.03
CA LEU A 17 -2.03 -32.13 -4.63
C LEU A 17 -2.97 -31.34 -3.72
N ALA A 18 -3.95 -32.00 -3.08
CA ALA A 18 -4.84 -31.37 -2.11
C ALA A 18 -4.05 -30.78 -0.93
N ALA A 19 -3.08 -31.52 -0.40
CA ALA A 19 -2.19 -31.03 0.66
C ALA A 19 -1.37 -29.81 0.21
N GLN A 20 -0.83 -29.83 -1.01
CA GLN A 20 -0.13 -28.66 -1.58
C GLN A 20 -1.04 -27.44 -1.73
N LEU A 21 -2.27 -27.63 -2.21
CA LEU A 21 -3.24 -26.55 -2.36
C LEU A 21 -3.63 -25.97 -0.99
N ILE A 22 -3.87 -26.82 0.01
CA ILE A 22 -4.18 -26.38 1.39
C ILE A 22 -3.02 -25.56 1.96
N GLN A 23 -1.78 -26.08 1.87
CA GLN A 23 -0.60 -25.35 2.35
C GLN A 23 -0.41 -24.00 1.65
N ARG A 24 -0.71 -23.95 0.34
CA ARG A 24 -0.61 -22.71 -0.44
C ARG A 24 -1.70 -21.70 -0.07
N VAL A 25 -2.92 -22.16 0.21
CA VAL A 25 -4.00 -21.29 0.71
C VAL A 25 -3.62 -20.74 2.08
N GLU A 26 -3.15 -21.56 3.01
CA GLU A 26 -2.69 -21.10 4.34
C GLU A 26 -1.56 -20.06 4.23
N THR A 27 -0.61 -20.28 3.32
CA THR A 27 0.49 -19.32 3.07
C THR A 27 -0.04 -17.99 2.54
N LEU A 28 -1.00 -18.03 1.61
CA LEU A 28 -1.63 -16.83 1.05
C LEU A 28 -2.45 -16.09 2.12
N ASP A 29 -3.20 -16.79 2.96
CA ASP A 29 -3.97 -16.19 4.05
C ASP A 29 -3.04 -15.46 5.03
N GLN A 30 -1.91 -16.07 5.39
CA GLN A 30 -0.92 -15.46 6.28
C GLN A 30 -0.23 -14.24 5.63
N GLN A 31 -0.03 -14.28 4.32
CA GLN A 31 0.48 -13.14 3.54
C GLN A 31 -0.53 -11.98 3.51
N VAL A 32 -1.82 -12.28 3.30
CA VAL A 32 -2.91 -11.29 3.33
C VAL A 32 -3.02 -10.65 4.71
N GLU A 33 -2.93 -11.43 5.79
CA GLU A 33 -2.97 -10.89 7.16
C GLU A 33 -1.77 -9.96 7.42
N THR A 34 -0.57 -10.38 7.01
CA THR A 34 0.65 -9.59 7.16
C THR A 34 0.57 -8.27 6.39
N MET A 35 0.07 -8.34 5.16
CA MET A 35 -0.13 -7.16 4.32
C MET A 35 -1.22 -6.24 4.87
N GLY A 36 -2.32 -6.78 5.40
CA GLY A 36 -3.36 -6.01 6.07
C GLY A 36 -2.82 -5.21 7.26
N LYS A 37 -1.93 -5.83 8.06
CA LYS A 37 -1.23 -5.13 9.15
C LYS A 37 -0.30 -4.02 8.65
N LYS A 38 0.38 -4.23 7.52
CA LYS A 38 1.22 -3.19 6.90
C LYS A 38 0.37 -2.02 6.40
N ILE A 39 -0.71 -2.29 5.66
CA ILE A 39 -1.64 -1.28 5.15
C ILE A 39 -2.21 -0.45 6.30
N ASN A 40 -2.62 -1.07 7.40
CA ASN A 40 -3.15 -0.35 8.56
C ASN A 40 -2.10 0.59 9.22
N ARG A 41 -0.84 0.14 9.32
CA ARG A 41 0.25 0.98 9.83
C ARG A 41 0.53 2.15 8.89
N ASP A 42 0.67 1.88 7.59
CA ASP A 42 0.95 2.91 6.59
C ASP A 42 -0.18 3.94 6.56
N GLN A 43 -1.45 3.50 6.64
CA GLN A 43 -2.62 4.38 6.75
C GLN A 43 -2.54 5.31 7.97
N THR A 44 -2.13 4.80 9.13
CA THR A 44 -1.95 5.62 10.35
C THR A 44 -0.86 6.68 10.16
N VAL A 45 0.24 6.33 9.48
CA VAL A 45 1.33 7.27 9.19
C VAL A 45 0.87 8.35 8.21
N ILE A 46 0.15 7.97 7.15
CA ILE A 46 -0.42 8.90 6.17
C ILE A 46 -1.36 9.90 6.85
N GLU A 47 -2.23 9.44 7.76
CA GLU A 47 -3.13 10.30 8.53
C GLU A 47 -2.37 11.31 9.39
N LYS A 48 -1.30 10.86 10.07
CA LYS A 48 -0.43 11.73 10.87
C LYS A 48 0.24 12.80 10.01
N LEU A 49 0.89 12.41 8.91
CA LEU A 49 1.58 13.33 8.00
C LEU A 49 0.61 14.33 7.35
N THR A 50 -0.59 13.87 6.98
CA THR A 50 -1.66 14.74 6.48
C THR A 50 -2.07 15.79 7.51
N HIS A 51 -2.16 15.40 8.79
CA HIS A 51 -2.45 16.35 9.86
C HIS A 51 -1.32 17.37 10.05
N GLU A 52 -0.06 16.95 10.00
CA GLU A 52 1.11 17.84 10.08
C GLU A 52 1.13 18.86 8.95
N ILE A 53 0.89 18.44 7.69
CA ILE A 53 0.72 19.35 6.55
C ILE A 53 -0.39 20.37 6.80
N ALA A 54 -1.52 19.94 7.35
CA ALA A 54 -2.63 20.83 7.66
C ALA A 54 -2.26 21.88 8.73
N GLN A 55 -1.49 21.48 9.75
CA GLN A 55 -0.99 22.41 10.77
C GLN A 55 0.01 23.42 10.19
N LEU A 56 0.98 22.97 9.39
CA LEU A 56 1.96 23.83 8.73
C LEU A 56 1.29 24.86 7.82
N LYS A 57 0.29 24.43 7.04
CA LYS A 57 -0.53 25.34 6.22
C LYS A 57 -1.26 26.38 7.07
N ARG A 58 -1.90 25.98 8.17
CA ARG A 58 -2.58 26.93 9.08
C ARG A 58 -1.61 27.95 9.67
N PHE A 59 -0.43 27.52 10.11
CA PHE A 59 0.59 28.41 10.63
C PHE A 59 1.09 29.41 9.58
N LYS A 60 1.33 28.93 8.35
CA LYS A 60 1.69 29.77 7.18
C LYS A 60 0.68 30.88 6.95
N PHE A 61 -0.62 30.56 6.94
CA PHE A 61 -1.68 31.55 6.72
C PHE A 61 -1.90 32.48 7.92
N ALA A 62 -1.82 31.97 9.15
CA ALA A 62 -1.94 32.80 10.36
C ALA A 62 -0.82 33.84 10.46
N LYS A 63 0.44 33.44 10.24
CA LYS A 63 1.61 34.35 10.26
C LYS A 63 1.57 35.43 9.18
N ARG A 64 0.99 35.12 8.01
CA ARG A 64 0.77 36.10 6.94
C ARG A 64 -0.29 37.15 7.31
N SER A 65 -1.21 36.83 8.22
CA SER A 65 -2.26 37.73 8.69
C SER A 65 -1.80 38.76 9.72
N GLU A 66 -0.66 38.56 10.40
CA GLU A 66 -0.22 39.38 11.55
C GLU A 66 1.04 40.25 11.29
N GLN A 67 1.46 40.46 10.04
CA GLN A 67 2.62 41.29 9.67
C GLN A 67 3.96 40.82 10.29
N MET A 68 4.53 39.74 9.76
CA MET A 68 5.98 39.53 9.82
C MET A 68 6.71 40.45 8.83
N ASN A 69 7.95 40.85 9.16
CA ASN A 69 8.85 41.52 8.20
C ASN A 69 8.89 40.70 6.88
N PRO A 70 8.64 41.31 5.71
CA PRO A 70 8.49 40.60 4.43
C PRO A 70 9.66 39.67 4.09
N GLU A 71 10.90 40.01 4.46
CA GLU A 71 12.06 39.14 4.22
C GLU A 71 12.04 37.86 5.07
N HIS A 72 11.71 38.00 6.36
CA HIS A 72 11.61 36.86 7.28
C HIS A 72 10.38 35.98 6.98
N ALA A 73 9.32 36.58 6.43
CA ALA A 73 8.12 35.85 5.99
C ALA A 73 8.39 35.01 4.73
N SER A 74 9.23 35.49 3.82
CA SER A 74 9.63 34.72 2.64
C SER A 74 10.43 33.48 3.04
N LEU A 75 11.48 33.65 3.86
CA LEU A 75 12.33 32.52 4.30
C LEU A 75 11.52 31.44 5.04
N LEU A 76 10.58 31.85 5.89
CA LEU A 76 9.71 30.92 6.61
C LEU A 76 8.73 30.21 5.66
N ASN A 77 8.21 30.90 4.64
CA ASN A 77 7.35 30.27 3.64
C ASN A 77 8.10 29.24 2.80
N ASP A 78 9.32 29.55 2.38
CA ASP A 78 10.13 28.65 1.58
C ASP A 78 10.51 27.40 2.37
N LEU A 79 10.81 27.54 3.67
CA LEU A 79 11.07 26.42 4.57
C LEU A 79 9.81 25.56 4.77
N ILE A 80 8.65 26.18 5.03
CA ILE A 80 7.38 25.46 5.19
C ILE A 80 6.99 24.73 3.89
N ASP A 81 7.20 25.34 2.73
CA ASP A 81 6.90 24.71 1.44
C ASP A 81 7.85 23.54 1.15
N THR A 82 9.11 23.65 1.57
CA THR A 82 10.09 22.55 1.50
C THR A 82 9.68 21.39 2.41
N ASP A 83 9.29 21.67 3.65
CA ASP A 83 8.83 20.64 4.59
C ASP A 83 7.56 19.95 4.10
N ILE A 84 6.60 20.72 3.56
CA ILE A 84 5.37 20.15 2.98
C ILE A 84 5.70 19.26 1.77
N ALA A 85 6.62 19.68 0.91
CA ALA A 85 7.02 18.88 -0.25
C ALA A 85 7.65 17.55 0.20
N TRP A 86 8.56 17.58 1.18
CA TRP A 86 9.19 16.39 1.72
C TRP A 86 8.18 15.42 2.37
N ILE A 87 7.23 15.95 3.16
CA ILE A 87 6.17 15.13 3.77
C ILE A 87 5.23 14.53 2.71
N CYS A 88 4.96 15.25 1.61
CA CYS A 88 4.18 14.73 0.49
C CYS A 88 4.91 13.60 -0.24
N ASP A 89 6.21 13.73 -0.48
CA ASP A 89 7.03 12.69 -1.14
C ASP A 89 7.11 11.42 -0.28
N ASP A 90 7.22 11.57 1.04
CA ASP A 90 7.17 10.46 2.00
C ASP A 90 5.80 9.77 2.00
N CYS A 91 4.70 10.55 1.96
CA CYS A 91 3.35 10.01 1.79
C CYS A 91 3.21 9.24 0.48
N GLU A 92 3.67 9.80 -0.64
CA GLU A 92 3.58 9.17 -1.95
C GLU A 92 4.40 7.87 -2.00
N THR A 93 5.58 7.85 -1.40
CA THR A 93 6.41 6.64 -1.26
C THR A 93 5.72 5.54 -0.44
N LEU A 94 4.99 5.90 0.63
CA LEU A 94 4.19 4.96 1.44
C LEU A 94 2.98 4.43 0.68
N ILE A 95 2.36 5.25 -0.17
CA ILE A 95 1.25 4.87 -1.06
C ILE A 95 1.74 3.99 -2.22
N GLN A 96 2.96 4.23 -2.72
CA GLN A 96 3.63 3.50 -3.82
C GLN A 96 4.15 2.11 -3.42
N ALA A 97 3.73 1.57 -2.28
CA ALA A 97 3.82 0.14 -1.99
C ALA A 97 2.48 -0.61 -2.17
N PRO A 98 1.81 -0.56 -3.34
CA PRO A 98 0.75 -1.49 -3.65
C PRO A 98 1.38 -2.83 -4.02
N VAL A 99 1.03 -3.86 -3.24
CA VAL A 99 1.22 -5.24 -3.67
C VAL A 99 0.42 -5.43 -4.96
N PRO A 100 0.97 -6.10 -5.99
CA PRO A 100 0.34 -6.26 -7.28
C PRO A 100 -1.12 -6.67 -7.08
N ALA A 101 -2.04 -5.79 -7.50
CA ALA A 101 -3.46 -6.06 -7.49
C ALA A 101 -3.70 -7.27 -8.41
N GLN A 102 -3.81 -8.45 -7.82
CA GLN A 102 -4.25 -9.62 -8.54
C GLN A 102 -5.75 -9.48 -8.75
N ILE A 103 -6.16 -9.40 -10.01
CA ILE A 103 -7.57 -9.49 -10.39
C ILE A 103 -8.08 -10.82 -9.81
N ILE A 104 -9.15 -10.77 -9.04
CA ILE A 104 -9.87 -11.95 -8.57
C ILE A 104 -11.15 -12.00 -9.40
N ASP A 105 -11.10 -12.68 -10.55
CA ASP A 105 -12.34 -13.02 -11.25
C ASP A 105 -12.93 -14.26 -10.57
N LYS A 106 -14.13 -14.12 -10.01
CA LYS A 106 -14.91 -15.20 -9.38
C LYS A 106 -14.14 -16.07 -8.37
N GLY A 107 -13.28 -15.45 -7.56
CA GLY A 107 -12.57 -16.11 -6.47
C GLY A 107 -11.25 -16.79 -6.85
N ILE A 108 -10.76 -16.64 -8.08
CA ILE A 108 -9.48 -17.20 -8.52
C ILE A 108 -8.48 -16.07 -8.79
N PRO A 109 -7.31 -16.04 -8.13
CA PRO A 109 -6.28 -15.06 -8.43
C PRO A 109 -5.78 -15.25 -9.88
N THR A 110 -5.97 -14.25 -10.73
CA THR A 110 -5.63 -14.28 -12.17
C THR A 110 -4.13 -14.51 -12.45
N ALA A 111 -3.25 -14.40 -11.45
CA ALA A 111 -1.82 -14.72 -11.57
C ALA A 111 -1.55 -16.16 -12.05
N TRP A 112 -2.51 -17.08 -11.87
CA TRP A 112 -2.41 -18.46 -12.35
C TRP A 112 -2.87 -18.68 -13.79
N LEU A 113 -3.61 -17.73 -14.38
CA LEU A 113 -4.14 -17.82 -15.75
C LEU A 113 -3.16 -17.33 -16.81
N LEU A 114 -2.05 -16.69 -16.41
CA LEU A 114 -1.05 -16.11 -17.31
C LEU A 114 0.30 -16.84 -17.30
N ALA A 115 0.46 -17.86 -16.46
CA ALA A 115 1.66 -18.70 -16.43
C ALA A 115 1.41 -20.02 -17.19
N HIS A 116 1.71 -19.97 -18.50
CA HIS A 116 1.82 -21.07 -19.48
C HIS A 116 0.52 -21.68 -20.06
#